data_AF-A0A183TDM0-F1
#
_entry.id   AF-A0A183TDM0-F1
#
_cell.length_a   1.000
_cell.length_b   1.000
_cell.length_c   1.000
_cell.angle_alpha   90.00
_cell.angle_beta   90.00
_cell.angle_gamma   90.00
#
_symmetry.space_group_name_H-M   'P 1'
#
loop_
_entity.id
_entity.type
_entity.pdbx_description
1 polymer ?
#
loop_
_entity_poly.entity_id
_entity_poly.type
_entity_poly.pdbx_seq_one_letter_code
_entity_poly.pdbx_strand_id
1 'polypeptide(L)'
;MNEKLKSRILRVGTNMETAYEAISGLKDVLPKELGGNSKAVAELTEENEQRFLQQYGSSDFTTQILADESKRPASAQNLLKEYKEYNPKVMGASGTFVRLQDDDI
;
A
#
# COMPACT_ATOMS: atom_id res chain seq x y z
N MET A 1 -11.28 1.86 -16.67
CA MET A 1 -10.17 2.65 -16.09
C MET A 1 -10.67 4.06 -15.81
N ASN A 2 -10.46 4.59 -14.60
CA ASN A 2 -10.96 5.91 -14.18
C ASN A 2 -10.35 7.05 -15.05
N GLU A 3 -11.10 8.12 -15.30
CA GLU A 3 -10.65 9.29 -16.08
C GLU A 3 -9.37 9.91 -15.50
N LYS A 4 -9.25 9.94 -14.17
CA LYS A 4 -8.03 10.39 -13.48
C LYS A 4 -6.79 9.54 -13.82
N LEU A 5 -6.98 8.25 -14.08
CA LEU A 5 -5.88 7.36 -14.48
C LEU A 5 -5.54 7.53 -15.96
N LYS A 6 -6.55 7.72 -16.82
CA LYS A 6 -6.34 7.99 -18.25
C LYS A 6 -5.48 9.24 -18.47
N SER A 7 -5.71 10.30 -17.69
CA SER A 7 -4.94 11.54 -17.80
C SER A 7 -3.48 11.42 -17.34
N ARG A 8 -3.09 10.31 -16.71
CA ARG A 8 -1.72 10.07 -16.20
C ARG A 8 -0.90 9.13 -17.09
N ILE A 9 -1.47 8.61 -18.17
CA ILE A 9 -0.79 7.69 -19.08
C ILE A 9 -0.31 8.47 -20.30
N LEU A 10 0.99 8.46 -20.53
CA LEU A 10 1.60 8.97 -21.76
C LEU A 10 1.91 7.79 -22.68
N ARG A 11 1.36 7.80 -23.89
CA ARG A 11 1.68 6.78 -24.90
C ARG A 11 2.86 7.24 -25.73
N VAL A 12 4.03 6.77 -25.34
CA VAL A 12 5.30 6.99 -26.04
C VAL A 12 5.47 5.81 -26.99
N GLY A 13 5.36 6.04 -28.30
CA GLY A 13 5.54 5.00 -29.30
C GLY A 13 7.02 4.64 -29.47
N THR A 14 7.48 4.55 -30.72
CA THR A 14 8.91 4.32 -31.02
C THR A 14 9.78 5.55 -30.70
N ASN A 15 9.19 6.76 -30.63
CA ASN A 15 9.93 7.99 -30.36
C ASN A 15 9.79 8.43 -28.89
N MET A 16 10.90 8.40 -28.15
CA MET A 16 10.99 8.81 -26.74
C MET A 16 11.17 10.32 -26.51
N GLU A 17 11.35 11.12 -27.56
CA GLU A 17 11.42 12.59 -27.43
C GLU A 17 10.19 13.18 -26.75
N THR A 18 9.00 12.67 -27.10
CA THR A 18 7.73 13.04 -26.46
C THR A 18 7.71 12.77 -24.96
N ALA A 19 8.46 11.79 -24.48
CA ALA A 19 8.59 11.49 -23.05
C ALA A 19 9.52 12.49 -22.35
N TYR A 20 10.62 12.87 -23.00
CA TYR A 20 11.58 13.84 -22.47
C TYR A 20 11.00 15.25 -22.38
N GLU A 21 10.15 15.63 -23.33
CA GLU A 21 9.44 16.91 -23.29
C GLU A 21 8.35 16.94 -22.20
N ALA A 22 7.63 15.83 -22.02
CA ALA A 22 6.56 15.75 -21.02
C ALA A 22 7.09 15.69 -19.58
N ILE A 23 8.27 15.10 -19.36
CA ILE A 23 8.86 14.92 -18.03
C ILE A 23 10.29 15.44 -18.03
N SER A 24 10.48 16.63 -17.46
CA SER A 24 11.80 17.23 -17.26
C SER A 24 12.69 16.34 -16.39
N GLY A 25 13.93 16.09 -16.81
CA GLY A 25 14.91 15.28 -16.09
C GLY A 25 14.78 13.77 -16.30
N LEU A 26 13.80 13.30 -17.07
CA LEU A 26 13.62 11.87 -17.37
C LEU A 26 14.84 11.26 -18.06
N LYS A 27 15.49 12.03 -18.94
CA LYS A 27 16.67 11.60 -19.68
C LYS A 27 17.87 11.30 -18.77
N ASP A 28 18.01 11.99 -17.65
CA ASP A 28 19.13 11.80 -16.74
C ASP A 28 18.97 10.55 -15.85
N VAL A 29 17.72 10.16 -15.60
CA VAL A 29 17.38 8.99 -14.77
C VAL A 29 17.33 7.71 -15.59
N LEU A 30 16.96 7.79 -16.87
CA LEU A 30 16.79 6.62 -17.71
C LEU A 30 18.10 5.87 -17.98
N PRO A 31 18.04 4.53 -18.08
CA PRO A 31 19.18 3.71 -18.48
C PRO A 31 19.69 4.06 -19.89
N LYS A 32 20.95 3.74 -20.16
CA LYS A 32 21.61 4.02 -21.45
C LYS A 32 20.92 3.36 -22.63
N GLU A 33 20.42 2.14 -22.43
CA GLU A 33 19.73 1.33 -23.42
C GLU A 33 18.42 1.97 -23.89
N LEU A 34 17.85 2.84 -23.05
CA LEU A 34 16.64 3.60 -23.33
C LEU A 34 16.95 5.05 -23.74
N GLY A 35 18.20 5.36 -24.10
CA GLY A 35 18.60 6.70 -24.56
C GLY A 35 18.76 7.73 -23.45
N GLY A 36 18.85 7.28 -22.19
CA GLY A 36 19.18 8.11 -21.04
C GLY A 36 20.67 8.14 -20.68
N ASN A 37 21.02 8.94 -19.68
CA ASN A 37 22.40 9.17 -19.25
C ASN A 37 22.81 8.34 -18.01
N SER A 38 21.91 7.51 -17.47
CA SER A 38 22.12 6.76 -16.22
C SER A 38 23.01 5.52 -16.42
N LYS A 39 23.00 4.61 -15.44
CA LYS A 39 23.67 3.31 -15.49
C LYS A 39 22.99 2.34 -16.46
N ALA A 40 23.64 1.23 -16.75
CA ALA A 40 23.05 0.16 -17.55
C ALA A 40 21.86 -0.50 -16.80
N VAL A 41 20.90 -1.07 -17.52
CA VAL A 41 19.73 -1.75 -16.92
C VAL A 41 20.16 -2.88 -15.99
N ALA A 42 21.20 -3.64 -16.38
CA ALA A 42 21.69 -4.75 -15.59
C ALA A 42 22.19 -4.30 -14.21
N GLU A 43 23.00 -3.23 -14.17
CA GLU A 43 23.53 -2.65 -12.93
C GLU A 43 22.40 -2.11 -12.03
N LEU A 44 21.41 -1.42 -12.61
CA LEU A 44 20.27 -0.92 -11.86
C LEU A 44 19.41 -2.05 -11.28
N THR A 45 19.28 -3.16 -12.00
CA THR A 45 18.53 -4.33 -11.55
C THR A 45 19.24 -5.00 -10.36
N GLU A 46 20.55 -5.20 -10.47
CA GLU A 46 21.37 -5.77 -9.40
C GLU A 46 21.36 -4.89 -8.14
N GLU A 47 21.53 -3.56 -8.29
CA GLU A 47 21.45 -2.62 -7.17
C GLU A 47 20.08 -2.64 -6.49
N ASN A 48 19.00 -2.75 -7.27
CA ASN A 48 17.65 -2.82 -6.72
C ASN A 48 17.40 -4.13 -5.99
N GLU A 49 17.89 -5.25 -6.52
CA GLU A 49 17.82 -6.56 -5.87
C GLU A 49 18.54 -6.55 -4.52
N GLN A 50 19.77 -6.03 -4.47
CA GLN A 50 20.53 -5.89 -3.23
C GLN A 50 19.78 -5.03 -2.20
N ARG A 51 19.22 -3.89 -2.62
CA ARG A 51 18.40 -3.02 -1.76
C ARG A 51 17.15 -3.72 -1.25
N PHE A 52 16.47 -4.46 -2.10
CA PHE A 52 15.28 -5.23 -1.74
C PHE A 52 15.63 -6.27 -0.68
N LEU A 53 16.70 -7.05 -0.89
CA LEU A 53 17.18 -8.04 0.07
C LEU A 53 17.66 -7.40 1.37
N GLN A 54 18.28 -6.23 1.34
CA GLN A 54 18.65 -5.51 2.55
C GLN A 54 17.41 -5.06 3.34
N GLN A 55 16.39 -4.54 2.64
CA GLN A 55 15.18 -4.02 3.26
C GLN A 55 14.28 -5.13 3.83
N TYR A 56 14.14 -6.24 3.11
CA TYR A 56 13.19 -7.31 3.45
C TYR A 56 13.86 -8.60 3.95
N GLY A 57 15.17 -8.74 3.77
CA GLY A 57 15.94 -9.87 4.29
C GLY A 57 16.42 -9.66 5.73
N SER A 58 16.32 -8.44 6.27
CA SER A 58 16.45 -8.22 7.71
C SER A 58 15.26 -8.84 8.43
N SER A 59 15.51 -9.43 9.60
CA SER A 59 14.49 -10.13 10.39
C SER A 59 13.24 -9.28 10.56
N ASP A 60 12.10 -9.84 10.19
CA ASP A 60 10.78 -9.21 10.26
C ASP A 60 10.58 -8.56 11.64
N PHE A 61 10.46 -7.22 11.69
CA PHE A 61 10.28 -6.48 12.94
C PHE A 61 9.05 -6.95 13.72
N THR A 62 8.08 -7.58 13.06
CA THR A 62 6.91 -8.16 13.72
C THR A 62 7.28 -9.34 14.63
N THR A 63 8.43 -9.99 14.41
CA THR A 63 8.96 -11.03 15.32
C THR A 63 9.25 -10.49 16.71
N GLN A 64 9.56 -9.18 16.84
CA GLN A 64 9.79 -8.52 18.12
C GLN A 64 8.48 -8.21 18.87
N ILE A 65 7.34 -8.27 18.18
CA ILE A 65 6.00 -7.96 18.70
C ILE A 65 5.19 -9.25 18.90
N LEU A 66 5.81 -10.43 18.70
CA LEU A 66 5.13 -11.70 18.90
C LEU A 66 4.65 -11.82 20.36
N ALA A 67 3.35 -12.04 20.51
CA ALA A 67 2.75 -12.32 21.81
C ALA A 67 3.27 -13.66 22.32
N ASP A 68 3.76 -13.69 23.56
CA ASP A 68 4.07 -14.93 24.25
C ASP A 68 2.75 -15.66 24.57
N GLU A 69 2.40 -16.60 23.71
CA GLU A 69 1.16 -17.39 23.80
C GLU A 69 1.06 -18.20 25.10
N SER A 70 2.19 -18.49 25.77
CA SER A 70 2.21 -19.15 27.07
C SER A 70 1.67 -18.26 28.19
N LYS A 71 1.75 -16.93 28.02
CA LYS A 71 1.21 -15.93 28.95
C LYS A 71 -0.20 -15.49 28.61
N ARG A 72 -0.78 -15.95 27.50
CA ARG A 72 -2.14 -15.59 27.08
C ARG A 72 -3.17 -16.19 28.05
N PRO A 73 -3.99 -15.39 28.74
CA PRO A 73 -4.99 -15.92 29.66
C PRO A 73 -6.04 -16.75 28.89
N ALA A 74 -6.51 -17.84 29.50
CA ALA A 74 -7.45 -18.78 28.88
C ALA A 74 -8.74 -18.10 28.37
N SER A 75 -9.16 -17.01 29.00
CA SER A 75 -10.30 -16.18 28.58
C SER A 75 -10.09 -15.50 27.23
N ALA A 76 -8.84 -15.15 26.87
CA ALA A 76 -8.49 -14.47 25.63
C ALA A 76 -8.16 -15.42 24.47
N GLN A 77 -7.93 -16.71 24.74
CA GLN A 77 -7.51 -17.68 23.73
C GLN A 77 -8.54 -17.91 22.61
N ASN A 78 -9.80 -17.55 22.86
CA ASN A 78 -10.94 -17.85 22.01
C ASN A 78 -11.76 -16.59 21.65
N LEU A 79 -11.19 -15.39 21.78
CA LEU A 79 -11.92 -14.15 21.53
C LEU A 79 -12.30 -13.96 20.05
N LEU A 80 -11.51 -14.52 19.13
CA LEU A 80 -11.78 -14.56 17.69
C LEU A 80 -12.55 -15.84 17.30
N LYS A 81 -13.65 -16.14 17.99
CA LYS A 81 -14.63 -17.09 17.45
C LYS A 81 -15.49 -16.34 16.43
N GLU A 82 -15.72 -16.94 15.25
CA GLU A 82 -16.81 -16.52 14.38
C GLU A 82 -18.05 -16.37 15.24
N TYR A 83 -18.68 -15.20 15.23
CA TYR A 83 -19.96 -15.01 15.89
C TYR A 83 -20.89 -16.09 15.32
N LYS A 84 -21.28 -17.06 16.17
CA LYS A 84 -22.37 -18.00 15.83
C LYS A 84 -23.61 -17.15 15.67
N GLU A 85 -23.88 -16.79 14.43
CA GLU A 85 -24.99 -15.98 13.96
C GLU A 85 -25.10 -14.62 14.68
N TYR A 86 -24.86 -13.56 13.92
CA TYR A 86 -25.16 -12.21 14.35
C TYR A 86 -26.61 -12.14 14.86
N ASN A 87 -26.81 -11.88 16.15
CA ASN A 87 -28.14 -11.66 16.71
C ASN A 87 -28.50 -10.17 16.56
N PRO A 88 -29.39 -9.80 15.62
CA PRO A 88 -29.76 -8.41 15.36
C PRO A 88 -30.43 -7.72 16.55
N LYS A 89 -30.86 -8.46 17.59
CA LYS A 89 -31.43 -7.89 18.83
C LYS A 89 -30.38 -7.37 19.82
N VAL A 90 -29.09 -7.56 19.58
CA VAL A 90 -28.01 -7.14 20.50
C VAL A 90 -27.63 -5.66 20.30
N MET A 91 -27.97 -5.06 19.15
CA MET A 91 -27.93 -3.60 19.02
C MET A 91 -29.12 -3.03 19.80
N GLY A 92 -28.84 -2.48 20.98
CA GLY A 92 -29.84 -2.05 21.94
C GLY A 92 -30.90 -1.13 21.33
N ALA A 93 -32.17 -1.59 21.34
CA ALA A 93 -33.34 -0.75 21.05
C ALA A 93 -33.63 0.27 22.18
N SER A 94 -32.87 0.22 23.28
CA SER A 94 -32.97 1.12 24.41
C SER A 94 -31.65 1.86 24.62
N GLY A 95 -31.70 3.17 24.45
CA GLY A 95 -30.64 4.12 24.76
C GLY A 95 -31.25 5.52 24.83
N THR A 96 -30.58 6.45 25.53
CA THR A 96 -30.99 7.85 25.55
C THR A 96 -30.56 8.50 24.23
N PHE A 97 -31.50 8.68 23.30
CA PHE A 97 -31.22 9.36 22.03
C PHE A 97 -31.40 10.87 22.18
N VAL A 98 -30.35 11.63 21.84
CA VAL A 98 -30.48 13.08 21.62
C VAL A 98 -30.81 13.28 20.15
N ARG A 99 -32.00 13.84 19.87
CA ARG A 99 -32.35 14.24 18.49
C ARG A 99 -31.50 15.45 18.13
N LEU A 100 -30.68 15.31 17.10
CA LEU A 100 -30.04 16.47 16.46
C LEU A 100 -31.15 17.24 15.76
N GLN A 101 -31.23 18.55 15.99
CA GLN A 101 -32.21 19.42 15.35
C GLN A 101 -31.91 19.48 13.85
N ASP A 102 -32.94 19.36 13.02
CA ASP A 102 -32.84 19.34 11.55
C ASP A 102 -32.58 20.73 10.94
N ASP A 103 -32.25 21.74 11.76
CA ASP A 103 -32.19 23.15 11.34
C ASP A 103 -30.77 23.60 10.95
N ASP A 104 -30.01 22.78 10.22
CA ASP A 104 -28.81 23.23 9.49
C ASP A 104 -28.45 22.27 8.34
N ILE A 105 -29.36 22.10 7.36
CA ILE A 105 -29.03 21.72 5.96
C ILE A 105 -29.76 22.66 4.99
#